data_AF-A0A2V9S7K5-F1
#
_entry.id   AF-A0A2V9S7K5-F1
#
_cell.length_a   1.000
_cell.length_b   1.000
_cell.length_c   1.000
_cell.angle_alpha   90.00
_cell.angle_beta   90.00
_cell.angle_gamma   90.00
#
_symmetry.space_group_name_H-M   'P 1'
#
loop_
_entity.id
_entity.type
_entity.pdbx_description
1 polymer ?
#
loop_
_entity_poly.entity_id
_entity_poly.type
_entity_poly.pdbx_seq_one_letter_code
_entity_poly.pdbx_strand_id
1 'polypeptide(L)'
;MDVTGKMDMPGPDGKKKEMTFKGMGIEGYDNVKKKFVGTWVDNMGTGIMMSEGTYDPATTTFTYTGEYEAIPGMKQKIREVMKIADKDHMSFEWYEDRGGKEAKTMEISYTRKK
;
A
#
# COMPACT_ATOMS: atom_id res chain seq x y z
N MET A 1 -2.98 -9.33 -4.28
CA MET A 1 -2.86 -8.31 -5.36
C MET A 1 -1.49 -8.39 -6.04
N ASP A 2 -1.37 -8.14 -7.34
CA ASP A 2 -0.08 -8.05 -8.06
C ASP A 2 -0.13 -6.84 -9.01
N VAL A 3 0.90 -6.00 -8.99
CA VAL A 3 1.00 -4.81 -9.82
C VAL A 3 2.39 -4.67 -10.41
N THR A 4 2.44 -4.31 -11.70
CA THR A 4 3.64 -3.77 -12.34
C THR A 4 3.31 -2.41 -12.91
N GLY A 5 4.13 -1.41 -12.62
CA GLY A 5 3.90 -0.02 -13.01
C GLY A 5 5.20 0.75 -13.26
N LYS A 6 5.06 2.06 -13.43
CA LYS A 6 6.18 3.00 -13.56
C LYS A 6 6.07 4.03 -12.44
N MET A 7 7.18 4.31 -11.79
CA MET A 7 7.26 5.30 -10.72
C MET A 7 8.42 6.25 -10.99
N ASP A 8 8.14 7.56 -10.86
CA ASP A 8 9.18 8.59 -10.91
C ASP A 8 9.90 8.66 -9.57
N MET A 9 11.21 8.42 -9.58
CA MET A 9 12.06 8.54 -8.40
C MET A 9 13.18 9.55 -8.64
N PRO A 10 13.60 10.30 -7.62
CA PRO A 10 14.78 11.17 -7.75
C PRO A 10 16.04 10.32 -7.95
N GLY A 11 16.75 10.58 -9.05
CA GLY A 11 18.07 10.01 -9.32
C GLY A 11 19.18 10.69 -8.49
N PRO A 12 20.40 10.16 -8.53
CA PRO A 12 21.55 10.73 -7.81
C PRO A 12 21.88 12.19 -8.22
N ASP A 13 21.48 12.60 -9.41
CA ASP A 13 21.63 13.96 -9.95
C ASP A 13 20.42 14.86 -9.64
N GLY A 14 19.47 14.38 -8.81
CA GLY A 14 18.24 15.08 -8.45
C GLY A 14 17.18 15.09 -9.56
N LYS A 15 17.46 14.52 -10.74
CA LYS A 15 16.48 14.44 -11.84
C LYS A 15 15.56 13.25 -11.64
N LYS A 16 14.31 13.38 -12.05
CA LYS A 16 13.37 12.25 -12.04
C LYS A 16 13.85 11.18 -13.01
N LYS A 17 13.93 9.96 -12.52
CA LYS A 17 14.18 8.76 -13.31
C LYS A 17 12.97 7.85 -13.16
N GLU A 18 12.43 7.44 -14.30
CA GLU A 18 11.38 6.43 -14.34
C GLU A 18 11.97 5.07 -13.94
N MET A 19 11.36 4.40 -12.97
CA MET A 19 11.71 3.05 -12.56
C MET A 19 10.50 2.13 -12.69
N THR A 20 10.76 0.89 -13.08
CA THR A 20 9.72 -0.15 -13.06
C THR A 20 9.39 -0.50 -11.61
N PHE A 21 8.16 -0.23 -11.21
CA PHE A 21 7.61 -0.65 -9.94
C PHE A 21 7.03 -2.07 -10.06
N LYS A 22 7.30 -2.92 -9.08
CA LYS A 22 6.64 -4.21 -8.90
C LYS A 22 6.27 -4.37 -7.43
N GLY A 23 5.01 -4.65 -7.18
CA GLY A 23 4.49 -4.87 -5.84
C GLY A 23 3.47 -5.98 -5.82
N MET A 24 3.37 -6.67 -4.68
CA MET A 24 2.34 -7.65 -4.44
C MET A 24 1.84 -7.57 -2.99
N GLY A 25 0.54 -7.79 -2.86
CA GLY A 25 -0.18 -7.84 -1.59
C GLY A 25 -0.79 -9.23 -1.34
N ILE A 26 -0.86 -9.64 -0.08
CA ILE A 26 -1.69 -10.75 0.37
C ILE A 26 -2.57 -10.24 1.50
N GLU A 27 -3.86 -10.47 1.38
CA GLU A 27 -4.87 -10.03 2.32
C GLU A 27 -5.57 -11.24 2.95
N GLY A 28 -5.98 -11.10 4.20
CA GLY A 28 -6.68 -12.16 4.93
C GLY A 28 -7.49 -11.62 6.10
N TYR A 29 -8.21 -12.54 6.77
CA TYR A 29 -8.92 -12.24 8.00
C TYR A 29 -8.40 -13.14 9.13
N ASP A 30 -7.93 -12.52 10.20
CA ASP A 30 -7.51 -13.22 11.41
C ASP A 30 -8.72 -13.38 12.34
N ASN A 31 -9.20 -14.62 12.48
CA ASN A 31 -10.36 -14.95 13.31
C ASN A 31 -10.12 -14.77 14.82
N VAL A 32 -8.87 -14.87 15.27
CA VAL A 32 -8.51 -14.70 16.69
C VAL A 32 -8.48 -13.22 17.04
N LYS A 33 -7.84 -12.41 16.19
CA LYS A 33 -7.79 -10.94 16.36
C LYS A 33 -9.08 -10.24 15.95
N LYS A 34 -9.94 -10.90 15.17
CA LYS A 34 -11.12 -10.33 14.52
C LYS A 34 -10.80 -9.10 13.67
N LYS A 35 -9.68 -9.15 12.96
CA LYS A 35 -9.18 -8.07 12.10
C LYS A 35 -8.84 -8.57 10.72
N PHE A 36 -8.91 -7.67 9.75
CA PHE A 36 -8.23 -7.90 8.49
C PHE A 36 -6.73 -7.76 8.67
N VAL A 37 -5.96 -8.56 7.96
CA VAL A 37 -4.51 -8.54 7.96
C VAL A 37 -4.02 -8.44 6.53
N GLY A 38 -2.95 -7.68 6.33
CA GLY A 38 -2.34 -7.44 5.04
C GLY A 38 -0.83 -7.65 5.11
N THR A 39 -0.26 -8.09 3.99
CA THR A 39 1.18 -8.05 3.77
C THR A 39 1.47 -7.39 2.43
N TRP A 40 2.51 -6.57 2.34
CA TRP A 40 2.97 -5.97 1.09
C TRP A 40 4.47 -6.18 0.89
N VAL A 41 4.85 -6.53 -0.35
CA VAL A 41 6.25 -6.68 -0.77
C VAL A 41 6.42 -5.99 -2.12
N ASP A 42 7.45 -5.18 -2.27
CA ASP A 42 7.78 -4.50 -3.52
C ASP A 42 9.30 -4.40 -3.75
N ASN A 43 9.68 -3.91 -4.93
CA ASN A 43 11.07 -3.74 -5.33
C ASN A 43 11.68 -2.37 -4.95
N MET A 44 11.02 -1.61 -4.08
CA MET A 44 11.42 -0.28 -3.63
C MET A 44 11.80 -0.27 -2.14
N GLY A 45 11.26 -1.20 -1.36
CA GLY A 45 11.64 -1.49 0.01
C GLY A 45 12.53 -2.73 0.16
N THR A 46 13.03 -2.94 1.37
CA THR A 46 13.86 -4.10 1.74
C THR A 46 13.14 -5.10 2.63
N GLY A 47 11.95 -4.76 3.14
CA GLY A 47 11.20 -5.55 4.11
C GLY A 47 9.83 -6.00 3.59
N ILE A 48 9.27 -7.01 4.27
CA ILE A 48 7.87 -7.39 4.13
C ILE A 48 7.07 -6.50 5.09
N MET A 49 6.20 -5.68 4.53
CA MET A 49 5.33 -4.81 5.32
C MET A 49 4.12 -5.60 5.80
N MET A 50 3.77 -5.42 7.07
CA MET A 50 2.60 -6.04 7.71
C MET A 50 1.63 -4.95 8.11
N SER A 51 0.34 -5.19 7.92
CA SER A 51 -0.70 -4.25 8.30
C SER A 51 -1.93 -4.95 8.87
N GLU A 52 -2.65 -4.25 9.73
CA GLU A 52 -3.94 -4.69 10.26
C GLU A 52 -5.01 -3.65 9.93
N GLY A 53 -6.22 -4.11 9.64
CA GLY A 53 -7.26 -3.25 9.13
C GLY A 53 -8.68 -3.61 9.53
N THR A 54 -9.57 -2.72 9.13
CA THR A 54 -11.03 -2.80 9.28
C THR A 54 -11.70 -2.71 7.91
N TYR A 55 -12.96 -3.10 7.86
CA TYR A 55 -13.81 -2.96 6.69
C TYR A 55 -15.05 -2.13 7.04
N ASP A 56 -15.32 -1.11 6.24
CA ASP A 56 -16.53 -0.31 6.31
C ASP A 56 -17.49 -0.72 5.18
N PRO A 57 -18.64 -1.37 5.50
CA PRO A 57 -19.61 -1.77 4.49
C PRO A 57 -20.38 -0.60 3.86
N ALA A 58 -20.45 0.57 4.50
CA ALA A 58 -21.17 1.72 3.96
C ALA A 58 -20.43 2.33 2.75
N THR A 59 -19.10 2.24 2.76
CA THR A 59 -18.24 2.76 1.70
C THR A 59 -17.54 1.67 0.90
N THR A 60 -17.75 0.40 1.24
CA THR A 60 -17.08 -0.78 0.66
C THR A 60 -15.55 -0.62 0.67
N THR A 61 -15.03 -0.16 1.81
CA THR A 61 -13.63 0.26 1.97
C THR A 61 -12.94 -0.55 3.05
N PHE A 62 -11.75 -1.09 2.73
CA PHE A 62 -10.82 -1.57 3.74
C PHE A 62 -9.81 -0.48 4.08
N THR A 63 -9.53 -0.29 5.36
CA THR A 63 -8.46 0.59 5.83
C THR A 63 -7.49 -0.22 6.67
N TYR A 64 -6.24 -0.29 6.22
CA TYR A 64 -5.15 -0.93 6.97
C TYR A 64 -4.20 0.11 7.50
N THR A 65 -3.59 -0.20 8.64
CA THR A 65 -2.52 0.59 9.24
C THR A 65 -1.36 -0.32 9.58
N GLY A 66 -0.16 0.20 9.44
CA GLY A 66 1.07 -0.52 9.73
C GLY A 66 2.20 0.44 10.07
N GLU A 67 3.33 -0.15 10.44
CA GLU A 67 4.59 0.55 10.63
C GLU A 67 5.69 -0.31 10.03
N TYR A 68 6.61 0.32 9.30
CA TYR A 68 7.79 -0.35 8.76
C TYR A 68 9.01 0.54 8.94
N GLU A 69 10.19 -0.06 8.84
CA GLU A 69 11.46 0.62 9.07
C GLU A 69 12.34 0.44 7.84
N ALA A 70 12.25 1.37 6.88
CA ALA A 70 13.08 1.36 5.67
C ALA A 70 14.53 1.77 5.96
N ILE A 71 14.74 2.61 6.98
CA ILE A 71 16.05 3.10 7.41
C ILE A 71 16.18 2.78 8.89
N PRO A 72 17.31 2.18 9.35
CA PRO A 72 17.52 1.88 10.76
C PRO A 72 17.30 3.10 11.66
N GLY A 73 16.47 2.94 12.69
CA GLY A 73 16.03 3.96 13.61
C GLY A 73 14.86 4.83 13.14
N MET A 74 14.42 4.70 11.88
CA MET A 74 13.35 5.53 11.29
C MET A 74 12.12 4.71 10.95
N LYS A 75 11.25 4.58 11.96
CA LYS A 75 9.92 4.00 11.81
C LYS A 75 9.02 4.92 11.00
N GLN A 76 8.36 4.34 10.00
CA GLN A 76 7.44 5.00 9.11
C GLN A 76 6.05 4.39 9.27
N LYS A 77 5.08 5.20 9.67
CA LYS A 77 3.67 4.80 9.73
C LYS A 77 3.06 4.85 8.35
N ILE A 78 2.23 3.85 8.05
CA ILE A 78 1.52 3.75 6.80
C ILE A 78 0.03 3.53 7.01
N ARG A 79 -0.75 3.97 6.03
CA ARG A 79 -2.16 3.67 5.90
C ARG A 79 -2.47 3.26 4.48
N GLU A 80 -3.11 2.12 4.34
CA GLU A 80 -3.56 1.58 3.06
C GLU A 80 -5.07 1.73 2.98
N VAL A 81 -5.58 2.19 1.85
CA VAL A 81 -7.02 2.26 1.59
C VAL A 81 -7.33 1.47 0.35
N MET A 82 -8.10 0.40 0.50
CA MET A 82 -8.68 -0.33 -0.63
C MET A 82 -10.15 0.00 -0.76
N LYS A 83 -10.54 0.56 -1.91
CA LYS A 83 -11.94 0.86 -2.19
C LYS A 83 -12.43 0.03 -3.35
N ILE A 84 -13.45 -0.80 -3.10
CA ILE A 84 -14.11 -1.57 -4.14
C ILE A 84 -15.17 -0.66 -4.77
N ALA A 85 -14.89 -0.17 -5.98
CA ALA A 85 -15.78 0.74 -6.68
C ALA A 85 -16.98 0.00 -7.28
N ASP A 86 -16.73 -1.16 -7.89
CA ASP A 86 -17.76 -2.04 -8.44
C ASP A 86 -17.24 -3.47 -8.59
N LYS A 87 -17.98 -4.33 -9.31
CA LYS A 87 -17.61 -5.74 -9.53
C LYS A 87 -16.24 -5.90 -10.21
N ASP A 88 -15.82 -4.96 -11.04
CA ASP A 88 -14.64 -5.09 -11.89
C ASP A 88 -13.56 -4.06 -11.57
N HIS A 89 -13.84 -3.07 -10.72
CA HIS A 89 -12.90 -2.00 -10.38
C HIS A 89 -12.65 -1.86 -8.88
N MET A 90 -11.38 -1.70 -8.53
CA MET A 90 -10.93 -1.40 -7.17
C MET A 90 -9.75 -0.41 -7.22
N SER A 91 -9.64 0.49 -6.24
CA SER A 91 -8.45 1.30 -6.04
C SER A 91 -7.70 0.88 -4.78
N PHE A 92 -6.38 1.06 -4.82
CA PHE A 92 -5.48 0.92 -3.68
C PHE A 92 -4.67 2.20 -3.54
N GLU A 93 -4.82 2.87 -2.40
CA GLU A 93 -4.08 4.08 -2.06
C GLU A 93 -3.14 3.79 -0.90
N TRP A 94 -1.91 4.30 -1.00
CA TRP A 94 -0.89 4.19 0.04
C TRP A 94 -0.55 5.57 0.58
N TYR A 95 -0.62 5.71 1.90
CA TYR A 95 -0.28 6.93 2.62
C TYR A 95 0.89 6.66 3.55
N GLU A 96 1.85 7.58 3.55
CA GLU A 96 2.99 7.59 4.46
C GLU A 96 2.92 8.83 5.37
N ASP A 97 3.22 8.66 6.65
CA ASP A 97 3.50 9.79 7.52
C ASP A 97 4.85 10.43 7.13
N ARG A 98 4.86 11.72 6.81
CA ARG A 98 6.06 12.48 6.46
C ARG A 98 6.22 13.67 7.40
N GLY A 99 6.50 13.39 8.67
CA GLY A 99 6.74 14.41 9.69
C GLY A 99 5.47 14.89 10.38
N GLY A 100 4.59 13.95 10.75
CA GLY A 100 3.32 14.18 11.42
C GLY A 100 2.15 14.49 10.47
N LYS A 101 2.37 14.33 9.16
CA LYS A 101 1.33 14.56 8.12
C LYS A 101 1.37 13.43 7.12
N GLU A 102 0.20 12.84 6.86
CA GLU A 102 0.07 11.84 5.81
C GLU A 102 0.18 12.48 4.42
N ALA A 103 0.94 11.83 3.55
CA ALA A 103 0.99 12.11 2.12
C ALA A 103 0.60 10.86 1.34
N LYS A 104 -0.24 10.98 0.31
CA LYS A 104 -0.51 9.89 -0.62
C LYS A 104 0.72 9.69 -1.51
N THR A 105 1.36 8.54 -1.41
CA THR A 105 2.61 8.24 -2.14
C THR A 105 2.42 7.24 -3.26
N MET A 106 1.31 6.47 -3.23
CA MET A 106 0.95 5.57 -4.32
C MET A 106 -0.57 5.51 -4.48
N GLU A 107 -0.99 5.35 -5.72
CA GLU A 107 -2.36 5.00 -6.10
C GLU A 107 -2.31 3.98 -7.23
N ILE A 108 -3.06 2.90 -7.10
CA ILE A 108 -3.20 1.86 -8.11
C ILE A 108 -4.68 1.65 -8.39
N SER A 109 -5.04 1.70 -9.67
CA SER A 109 -6.37 1.34 -10.14
C SER A 109 -6.34 -0.04 -10.75
N TYR A 110 -7.06 -0.98 -10.15
CA TYR A 110 -7.20 -2.35 -10.62
C TYR A 110 -8.47 -2.50 -11.46
N THR A 111 -8.33 -3.20 -12.58
CA THR A 111 -9.45 -3.74 -13.36
C THR A 111 -9.37 -5.27 -13.33
N ARG A 112 -10.51 -5.93 -13.10
CA ARG A 112 -10.61 -7.39 -13.09
C ARG A 112 -10.08 -7.96 -14.41
N LYS A 113 -9.12 -8.88 -14.31
CA LYS A 113 -8.68 -9.68 -15.45
C LYS A 113 -9.83 -10.62 -15.89
N LYS A 114 -10.16 -10.58 -17.17
CA LYS A 114 -11.15 -11.47 -17.80
C LYS A 114 -10.58 -12.87 -18.03
#